data_AF-A0AA97DX82-F1
#
_entry.id   AF-A0AA97DX82-F1
#
_cell.length_a   1.000
_cell.length_b   1.000
_cell.length_c   1.000
_cell.angle_alpha   90.00
_cell.angle_beta   90.00
_cell.angle_gamma   90.00
#
_symmetry.space_group_name_H-M   'P 1'
#
loop_
_entity.id
_entity.type
_entity.pdbx_description
1 polymer ?
#
loop_
_entity_poly.entity_id
_entity_poly.type
_entity_poly.pdbx_seq_one_letter_code
_entity_poly.pdbx_strand_id
1 'polypeptide(L)'
;MFVDSVRDELKKEVITRVHKSFAQQCESSHISVHYSVMPLEQLIRSFDAGALAIILISTFRMDGKKSPHWVVMSGYNEDCILVHDPDYETKDDTQNPLDCQYVPIARNEFEKMSRFGQSRLQATLVLSAIDNC
;
A
#
# COMPACT_ATOMS: atom_id res chain seq x y z
N MET A 1 7.73 -6.85 12.03
CA MET A 1 7.09 -5.51 12.03
C MET A 1 8.12 -4.45 11.64
N PHE A 2 7.74 -3.26 11.12
CA PHE A 2 8.70 -2.20 10.72
C PHE A 2 9.66 -1.79 11.86
N VAL A 3 9.15 -1.76 13.09
CA VAL A 3 9.90 -1.49 14.33
C VAL A 3 11.13 -2.41 14.47
N ASP A 4 11.02 -3.67 14.04
CA ASP A 4 12.10 -4.67 14.17
C ASP A 4 13.27 -4.39 13.21
N SER A 5 13.06 -3.56 12.18
CA SER A 5 14.09 -3.18 11.23
C SER A 5 14.96 -2.01 11.71
N VAL A 6 14.58 -1.33 12.79
CA VAL A 6 15.28 -0.15 13.32
C VAL A 6 16.42 -0.59 14.24
N ARG A 7 17.66 -0.22 13.89
CA ARG A 7 18.88 -0.63 14.60
C ARG A 7 19.33 0.32 15.72
N ASP A 8 18.85 1.56 15.69
CA ASP A 8 19.14 2.59 16.68
C ASP A 8 18.10 2.49 17.80
N GLU A 9 18.54 2.23 19.02
CA GLU A 9 17.66 1.98 20.17
C GLU A 9 16.76 3.17 20.51
N LEU A 10 17.29 4.40 20.43
CA LEU A 10 16.51 5.61 20.71
C LEU A 10 15.41 5.79 19.65
N LYS A 11 15.76 5.64 18.37
CA LYS A 11 14.78 5.69 17.28
C LYS A 11 13.75 4.57 17.40
N LYS A 12 14.18 3.38 17.80
CA LYS A 12 13.31 2.23 17.98
C LYS A 12 12.28 2.49 19.08
N GLU A 13 12.68 3.09 20.20
CA GLU A 13 11.75 3.45 21.27
C GLU A 13 10.69 4.45 20.78
N VAL A 14 11.11 5.53 20.10
CA VAL A 14 10.21 6.54 19.56
C VAL A 14 9.21 5.92 18.57
N ILE A 15 9.71 5.16 17.59
CA ILE A 15 8.87 4.50 16.58
C ILE A 15 7.91 3.50 17.23
N THR A 16 8.35 2.77 18.26
CA THR A 16 7.49 1.84 19.01
C THR A 16 6.35 2.58 19.71
N ARG A 17 6.62 3.72 20.36
CA ARG A 17 5.58 4.53 21.02
C ARG A 17 4.56 5.05 20.02
N VAL A 18 5.03 5.58 18.89
CA VAL A 18 4.15 6.06 17.81
C VAL A 18 3.30 4.92 17.24
N HIS A 19 3.91 3.76 16.96
CA HIS A 19 3.19 2.59 16.46
C HIS A 19 2.08 2.13 17.42
N LYS A 20 2.38 2.05 18.72
CA LYS A 20 1.38 1.68 19.74
C LYS A 20 0.22 2.68 19.79
N SER A 21 0.52 3.98 19.70
CA SER A 21 -0.51 5.03 19.66
C SER A 21 -1.44 4.86 18.45
N PHE A 22 -0.89 4.59 17.25
CA PHE A 22 -1.73 4.34 16.08
C PHE A 22 -2.55 3.06 16.19
N ALA A 23 -1.99 1.97 16.71
CA ALA A 23 -2.75 0.74 16.95
C ALA A 23 -3.94 0.97 17.89
N GLN A 24 -3.73 1.70 19.00
CA GLN A 24 -4.79 2.08 19.93
C GLN A 24 -5.86 2.96 19.28
N GLN A 25 -5.46 3.91 18.41
CA GLN A 25 -6.41 4.75 17.67
C GLN A 25 -7.26 3.92 16.72
N CYS A 26 -6.67 2.95 16.01
CA CYS A 26 -7.41 2.03 15.14
C CYS A 26 -8.44 1.21 15.93
N GLU A 27 -8.04 0.64 17.06
CA GLU A 27 -8.94 -0.10 17.96
C GLU A 27 -10.10 0.78 18.45
N SER A 28 -9.79 2.00 18.92
CA SER A 28 -10.81 2.94 19.40
C SER A 28 -11.79 3.40 18.30
N SER A 29 -11.31 3.44 17.06
CA SER A 29 -12.10 3.80 15.87
C SER A 29 -12.82 2.60 15.25
N HIS A 30 -12.75 1.42 15.87
CA HIS A 30 -13.33 0.17 15.37
C HIS A 30 -12.85 -0.22 13.95
N ILE A 31 -11.61 0.15 13.61
CA ILE A 31 -10.99 -0.23 12.36
C ILE A 31 -10.47 -1.66 12.49
N SER A 32 -11.02 -2.59 11.71
CA SER A 32 -10.57 -3.98 11.67
C SER A 32 -9.13 -4.08 11.14
N VAL A 33 -8.21 -4.51 11.99
CA VAL A 33 -6.80 -4.75 11.62
C VAL A 33 -6.58 -6.25 11.46
N HIS A 34 -6.19 -6.68 10.26
CA HIS A 34 -5.87 -8.07 9.96
C HIS A 34 -4.37 -8.24 9.74
N TYR A 35 -3.73 -9.10 10.55
CA TYR A 35 -2.31 -9.44 10.43
C TYR A 35 -2.11 -10.63 9.48
N SER A 36 -2.50 -10.46 8.22
CA SER A 36 -2.36 -11.48 7.17
C SER A 36 -1.93 -10.85 5.86
N VAL A 37 -1.33 -11.67 4.99
CA VAL A 37 -1.10 -11.28 3.59
C VAL A 37 -2.45 -11.17 2.90
N MET A 38 -2.67 -10.10 2.14
CA MET A 38 -3.84 -9.95 1.28
C MET A 38 -3.47 -10.45 -0.12
N PRO A 39 -4.00 -11.62 -0.55
CA PRO A 39 -3.77 -12.14 -1.89
C PRO A 39 -4.49 -11.27 -2.93
N LEU A 40 -4.00 -11.31 -4.17
CA LEU A 40 -4.53 -10.52 -5.28
C LEU A 40 -6.02 -10.81 -5.53
N GLU A 41 -6.45 -12.06 -5.37
CA GLU A 41 -7.84 -12.46 -5.56
C GLU A 41 -8.77 -11.79 -4.54
N GLN A 42 -8.30 -11.61 -3.30
CA GLN A 42 -9.06 -10.90 -2.27
C GLN A 42 -9.12 -9.39 -2.55
N LEU A 43 -8.04 -8.83 -3.11
CA LEU A 43 -7.99 -7.44 -3.55
C LEU A 43 -9.01 -7.18 -4.65
N ILE A 44 -9.03 -8.04 -5.68
CA ILE A 44 -9.98 -7.99 -6.79
C ILE A 44 -11.42 -8.11 -6.28
N ARG A 45 -11.72 -9.08 -5.39
CA ARG A 45 -13.07 -9.21 -4.81
C ARG A 45 -13.50 -7.96 -4.04
N SER A 46 -12.58 -7.32 -3.33
CA SER A 46 -12.87 -6.08 -2.60
C SER A 46 -13.19 -4.95 -3.58
N PHE A 47 -12.41 -4.85 -4.66
CA PHE A 47 -12.64 -3.88 -5.73
C PHE A 47 -13.99 -4.10 -6.44
N ASP A 48 -14.34 -5.35 -6.76
CA ASP A 48 -15.63 -5.71 -7.37
C ASP A 48 -16.82 -5.38 -6.45
N ALA A 49 -16.61 -5.42 -5.13
CA ALA A 49 -17.60 -5.00 -4.15
C ALA A 49 -17.72 -3.46 -4.00
N GLY A 50 -17.01 -2.69 -4.83
CA GLY A 50 -17.00 -1.22 -4.80
C GLY A 50 -16.09 -0.62 -3.73
N ALA A 51 -15.23 -1.42 -3.09
CA ALA A 51 -14.25 -0.90 -2.14
C ALA A 51 -13.00 -0.36 -2.86
N LEU A 52 -12.38 0.65 -2.27
CA LEU A 52 -11.09 1.20 -2.72
C LEU A 52 -9.96 0.53 -1.94
N ALA A 53 -8.92 0.08 -2.66
CA ALA A 53 -7.74 -0.51 -2.03
C ALA A 53 -6.52 0.39 -2.19
N ILE A 54 -5.89 0.74 -1.07
CA ILE A 54 -4.59 1.42 -1.00
C ILE A 54 -3.52 0.41 -0.62
N ILE A 55 -2.49 0.28 -1.42
CA ILE A 55 -1.53 -0.81 -1.34
C ILE A 55 -0.14 -0.24 -1.18
N LEU A 56 0.61 -0.76 -0.21
CA LEU A 56 2.03 -0.47 -0.08
C LEU A 56 2.81 -1.36 -1.06
N ILE A 57 3.47 -0.75 -2.03
CA ILE A 57 4.33 -1.43 -2.99
C ILE A 57 5.76 -0.92 -2.90
N SER A 58 6.71 -1.72 -3.38
CA SER A 58 8.07 -1.28 -3.64
C SER A 58 8.17 -0.78 -5.09
N THR A 59 8.28 0.53 -5.29
CA THR A 59 8.54 1.11 -6.63
C THR A 59 9.99 0.98 -7.05
N PHE A 60 10.88 0.37 -6.24
CA PHE A 60 12.30 0.18 -6.58
C PHE A 60 12.56 -0.40 -7.99
N ARG A 61 11.64 -1.24 -8.49
CA ARG A 61 11.70 -1.84 -9.83
C ARG A 61 11.30 -0.87 -10.96
N MET A 62 10.61 0.21 -10.63
CA MET A 62 10.04 1.22 -11.54
C MET A 62 10.86 2.52 -11.53
N ASP A 63 11.23 3.02 -10.35
CA ASP A 63 11.88 4.33 -10.19
C ASP A 63 13.31 4.25 -9.58
N GLY A 64 13.75 3.05 -9.15
CA GLY A 64 15.03 2.86 -8.47
C GLY A 64 15.09 3.40 -7.03
N LYS A 65 14.01 4.01 -6.52
CA LYS A 65 13.92 4.52 -5.15
C LYS A 65 13.66 3.35 -4.19
N LYS A 66 14.42 3.31 -3.09
CA LYS A 66 14.30 2.24 -2.06
C LYS A 66 13.20 2.49 -1.03
N SER A 67 12.40 3.54 -1.23
CA SER A 67 11.32 3.91 -0.32
C SER A 67 10.05 3.14 -0.68
N PRO A 68 9.29 2.65 0.32
CA PRO A 68 8.01 2.03 0.06
C PRO A 68 6.99 3.10 -0.36
N HIS A 69 6.08 2.75 -1.26
CA HIS A 69 5.14 3.70 -1.84
C HIS A 69 3.69 3.25 -1.73
N TRP A 70 2.78 4.19 -1.46
CA TRP A 70 1.35 3.92 -1.37
C TRP A 70 0.68 4.25 -2.70
N VAL A 71 0.08 3.24 -3.32
CA VAL A 71 -0.69 3.39 -4.56
C VAL A 71 -2.13 2.99 -4.36
N VAL A 72 -3.04 3.53 -5.18
CA VAL A 72 -4.46 3.16 -5.17
C VAL A 72 -4.74 2.25 -6.35
N MET A 73 -5.40 1.11 -6.12
CA MET A 73 -5.88 0.29 -7.23
C MET A 73 -7.05 1.00 -7.92
N SER A 74 -6.91 1.24 -9.23
CA SER A 74 -7.92 1.92 -10.05
C SER A 74 -8.65 0.99 -11.01
N GLY A 75 -8.16 -0.23 -11.21
CA GLY A 75 -8.81 -1.25 -12.03
C GLY A 75 -7.96 -2.51 -12.18
N TYR A 76 -8.45 -3.47 -12.97
CA TYR A 76 -7.71 -4.67 -13.34
C TYR A 76 -8.23 -5.27 -14.65
N ASN A 77 -7.41 -6.12 -15.28
CA ASN A 77 -7.77 -6.96 -16.42
C ASN A 77 -7.14 -8.36 -16.25
N GLU A 78 -7.20 -9.21 -17.27
CA GLU A 78 -6.69 -10.60 -17.21
C GLU A 78 -5.20 -10.67 -16.87
N ASP A 79 -4.40 -9.69 -17.31
CA ASP A 79 -2.93 -9.73 -17.22
C ASP A 79 -2.35 -8.85 -16.10
N CYS A 80 -3.04 -7.77 -15.73
CA CYS A 80 -2.53 -6.70 -14.88
C CYS A 80 -3.57 -6.16 -13.89
N ILE A 81 -3.07 -5.57 -12.80
CA ILE A 81 -3.81 -4.53 -12.06
C ILE A 81 -3.37 -3.15 -12.55
N LEU A 82 -4.28 -2.19 -12.50
CA LEU A 82 -3.99 -0.79 -12.78
C LEU A 82 -3.93 -0.05 -11.45
N VAL A 83 -2.87 0.73 -11.25
CA VAL A 83 -2.70 1.53 -10.05
C VAL A 83 -2.54 3.01 -10.39
N HIS A 84 -2.96 3.85 -9.46
CA HIS A 84 -2.71 5.28 -9.47
C HIS A 84 -1.65 5.59 -8.41
N ASP A 85 -0.62 6.29 -8.83
CA ASP A 85 0.46 6.79 -7.98
C ASP A 85 0.17 8.25 -7.58
N PRO A 86 0.05 8.58 -6.28
CA PRO A 86 -0.19 9.95 -5.84
C PRO A 86 1.07 10.86 -5.87
N ASP A 87 2.27 10.31 -6.11
CA ASP A 87 3.55 11.04 -6.15
C ASP A 87 3.77 11.75 -7.50
N TYR A 88 2.79 12.58 -7.87
CA TYR A 88 2.94 13.51 -8.98
C TYR A 88 3.70 14.75 -8.50
N GLU A 89 4.99 14.84 -8.83
CA GLU A 89 5.77 16.05 -8.54
C GLU A 89 5.49 17.14 -9.59
N THR A 90 4.59 18.06 -9.23
CA THR A 90 4.24 19.27 -10.03
C THR A 90 5.40 20.22 -10.33
N LYS A 91 6.60 19.95 -9.82
CA LYS A 91 7.79 20.82 -9.95
C LYS A 91 8.70 20.43 -11.10
N ASP A 92 8.53 19.26 -11.68
CA ASP A 92 9.31 18.80 -12.82
C ASP A 92 8.42 18.85 -14.06
N ASP A 93 8.58 19.89 -14.89
CA ASP A 93 7.82 20.11 -16.15
C ASP A 93 7.98 18.97 -17.18
N THR A 94 8.75 17.94 -16.83
CA THR A 94 9.01 16.74 -17.63
C THR A 94 8.09 15.56 -17.27
N GLN A 95 7.42 15.56 -16.11
CA GLN A 95 6.51 14.48 -15.73
C GLN A 95 5.10 14.74 -16.25
N ASN A 96 4.62 13.86 -17.14
CA ASN A 96 3.25 13.92 -17.62
C ASN A 96 2.33 13.35 -16.53
N PRO A 97 1.25 14.05 -16.12
CA PRO A 97 0.26 13.52 -15.17
C PRO A 97 -0.28 12.13 -15.54
N LEU A 98 -0.28 11.79 -16.83
CA LEU A 98 -0.69 10.47 -17.33
C LEU A 98 0.27 9.35 -16.91
N ASP A 99 1.53 9.65 -16.60
CA ASP A 99 2.54 8.65 -16.22
C ASP A 99 2.30 8.09 -14.80
N CYS A 100 1.50 8.79 -13.98
CA CYS A 100 1.11 8.37 -12.62
C CYS A 100 -0.29 7.74 -12.57
N GLN A 101 -1.01 7.71 -13.70
CA GLN A 101 -2.40 7.23 -13.79
C GLN A 101 -2.48 5.93 -14.58
N TYR A 102 -3.22 4.95 -14.07
CA TYR A 102 -3.43 3.65 -14.73
C TYR A 102 -2.13 2.89 -15.02
N VAL A 103 -1.17 2.99 -14.12
CA VAL A 103 0.11 2.29 -14.24
C VAL A 103 -0.13 0.78 -14.16
N PRO A 104 0.18 0.01 -15.21
CA PRO A 104 -0.06 -1.43 -15.22
C PRO A 104 1.01 -2.16 -14.41
N ILE A 105 0.56 -2.97 -13.45
CA ILE A 105 1.40 -3.92 -12.73
C ILE A 105 0.94 -5.33 -13.09
N ALA A 106 1.80 -6.10 -13.75
CA ALA A 106 1.51 -7.49 -14.09
C ALA A 106 1.20 -8.31 -12.84
N ARG A 107 0.19 -9.18 -12.90
CA ARG A 107 -0.29 -9.95 -11.75
C ARG A 107 0.82 -10.78 -11.07
N ASN A 108 1.71 -11.37 -11.87
CA ASN A 108 2.85 -12.15 -11.40
C ASN A 108 3.95 -11.31 -10.73
N GLU A 109 3.99 -10.00 -11.02
CA GLU A 109 4.92 -9.06 -10.42
C GLU A 109 4.35 -8.42 -9.17
N PHE A 110 3.02 -8.27 -9.09
CA PHE A 110 2.34 -7.71 -7.92
C PHE A 110 2.68 -8.44 -6.61
N GLU A 111 2.71 -9.78 -6.62
CA GLU A 111 3.08 -10.54 -5.42
C GLU A 111 4.52 -10.29 -4.96
N LYS A 112 5.41 -9.97 -5.90
CA LYS A 112 6.82 -9.64 -5.61
C LYS A 112 6.95 -8.20 -5.13
N MET A 113 6.20 -7.29 -5.75
CA MET A 113 6.24 -5.84 -5.47
C MET A 113 5.52 -5.44 -4.20
N SER A 114 4.47 -6.16 -3.82
CA SER A 114 3.71 -5.93 -2.58
C SER A 114 4.45 -6.39 -1.31
N ARG A 115 5.64 -6.98 -1.45
CA ARG A 115 6.51 -7.38 -0.33
C ARG A 115 7.67 -6.42 -0.21
N PHE A 116 7.72 -5.69 0.90
CA PHE A 116 8.74 -4.69 1.19
C PHE A 116 9.75 -5.15 2.24
N GLY A 117 11.04 -4.96 1.97
CA GLY A 117 12.13 -5.21 2.90
C GLY A 117 12.41 -6.69 3.23
N GLN A 118 13.41 -6.94 4.08
CA GLN A 118 13.80 -8.31 4.46
C GLN A 118 12.72 -9.08 5.23
N SER A 119 11.84 -8.37 5.92
CA SER A 119 10.69 -8.93 6.63
C SER A 119 9.49 -9.21 5.73
N ARG A 120 9.59 -8.95 4.41
CA ARG A 120 8.49 -9.10 3.43
C ARG A 120 7.20 -8.43 3.90
N LEU A 121 7.33 -7.21 4.43
CA LEU A 121 6.20 -6.43 4.91
C LEU A 121 5.25 -6.14 3.76
N GLN A 122 3.99 -6.51 3.92
CA GLN A 122 2.90 -6.11 3.04
C GLN A 122 1.91 -5.31 3.88
N ALA A 123 1.33 -4.27 3.30
CA ALA A 123 0.24 -3.53 3.90
C ALA A 123 -0.79 -3.14 2.84
N THR A 124 -2.05 -3.31 3.17
CA THR A 124 -3.17 -2.94 2.32
C THR A 124 -4.29 -2.37 3.18
N LEU A 125 -4.84 -1.24 2.77
CA LEU A 125 -6.01 -0.62 3.37
C LEU A 125 -7.17 -0.78 2.40
N VAL A 126 -8.28 -1.33 2.87
CA VAL A 126 -9.52 -1.44 2.09
C VAL A 126 -10.54 -0.48 2.69
N LEU A 127 -11.02 0.45 1.88
CA LEU A 127 -12.03 1.42 2.23
C LEU A 127 -13.32 1.03 1.52
N SER A 128 -14.34 0.68 2.29
CA SER A 128 -15.69 0.42 1.76
C SER A 128 -16.64 1.51 2.24
N ALA A 129 -17.67 1.79 1.45
CA ALA A 129 -18.77 2.61 1.92
C ALA A 129 -19.47 1.89 3.09
N ILE A 130 -19.85 2.64 4.11
CA ILE A 130 -20.73 2.11 5.15
C ILE A 130 -22.12 2.07 4.51
N ASP A 131 -22.66 0.87 4.30
CA ASP A 131 -24.06 0.70 3.90
C ASP A 131 -24.94 1.25 5.04
N ASN A 132 -25.28 2.53 4.95
CA ASN A 132 -26.30 3.14 5.79
C ASN A 132 -27.67 2.63 5.32
N CYS A 133 -28.06 1.45 5.79
CA CYS A 133 -29.47 1.03 5.84
C CYS A 133 -30.18 1.73 7.00
#